data_AF-A0A813N8A0-F1
#
_entry.id   AF-A0A813N8A0-F1
#
_cell.length_a   1.000
_cell.length_b   1.000
_cell.length_c   1.000
_cell.angle_alpha   90.00
_cell.angle_beta   90.00
_cell.angle_gamma   90.00
#
_symmetry.space_group_name_H-M   'P 1'
#
loop_
_entity.id
_entity.type
_entity.pdbx_description
1 polymer ?
#
loop_
_entity_poly.entity_id
_entity_poly.type
_entity_poly.pdbx_seq_one_letter_code
_entity_poly.pdbx_strand_id
1 'polypeptide(L)'
;MAEAVPQTNESHTISDNLETFSLIWLDDKTNSNEEDENLEKDLRNIINHLITFQNEETCQQYIEKRPEEDRLILIINDSFSHTLVPRIHQLRQVYAIYIHCKNILGKERWITKFTKVKLL
;
A
#
# COMPACT_ATOMS: atom_id res chain seq x y z
N MET A 1 -2.65 -47.99 16.56
CA MET A 1 -3.56 -47.25 15.67
C MET A 1 -2.93 -45.90 15.46
N ALA A 2 -2.31 -45.69 14.30
CA ALA A 2 -1.66 -44.44 13.93
C ALA A 2 -2.68 -43.61 13.15
N GLU A 3 -3.00 -42.40 13.61
CA GLU A 3 -3.84 -41.47 12.88
C GLU A 3 -3.03 -40.83 11.75
N ALA A 4 -3.49 -41.05 10.52
CA ALA A 4 -2.97 -40.40 9.33
C ALA A 4 -3.57 -38.98 9.23
N VAL A 5 -2.70 -37.97 9.16
CA VAL A 5 -3.05 -36.59 8.84
C VAL A 5 -3.22 -36.47 7.32
N PRO A 6 -4.37 -36.03 6.79
CA PRO A 6 -4.44 -35.56 5.43
C PRO A 6 -4.11 -34.06 5.39
N GLN A 7 -2.93 -33.75 4.85
CA GLN A 7 -2.65 -32.43 4.30
C GLN A 7 -3.43 -32.29 3.00
N THR A 8 -4.27 -31.27 2.88
CA THR A 8 -4.87 -30.89 1.59
C THR A 8 -4.65 -29.41 1.35
N ASN A 9 -3.63 -29.17 0.53
CA ASN A 9 -3.35 -28.02 -0.31
C ASN A 9 -4.49 -26.99 -0.40
N GLU A 10 -4.35 -25.91 0.35
CA GLU A 10 -5.02 -24.65 0.04
C GLU A 10 -4.34 -24.07 -1.20
N SER A 11 -4.94 -24.41 -2.34
CA SER A 11 -4.62 -23.84 -3.64
C SER A 11 -4.75 -22.32 -3.51
N HIS A 12 -3.63 -21.62 -3.56
CA HIS A 12 -3.60 -20.17 -3.70
C HIS A 12 -4.20 -19.83 -5.06
N THR A 13 -5.51 -19.61 -5.09
CA THR A 13 -6.17 -18.96 -6.21
C THR A 13 -5.76 -17.50 -6.16
N ILE A 14 -4.76 -17.15 -6.95
CA ILE A 14 -4.53 -15.78 -7.41
C ILE A 14 -5.76 -15.46 -8.27
N SER A 15 -6.84 -15.00 -7.64
CA SER A 15 -8.05 -14.59 -8.33
C SER A 15 -8.12 -13.07 -8.36
N ASP A 16 -7.86 -12.57 -9.57
CA ASP A 16 -8.38 -11.37 -10.19
C ASP A 16 -7.81 -10.02 -9.75
N ASN A 17 -6.92 -9.47 -10.59
CA ASN A 17 -6.62 -8.04 -10.65
C ASN A 17 -7.95 -7.28 -10.83
N LEU A 18 -8.48 -6.75 -9.72
CA LEU A 18 -9.65 -5.89 -9.70
C LEU A 18 -9.31 -4.55 -10.38
N GLU A 19 -9.64 -4.43 -11.66
CA GLU A 19 -9.68 -3.17 -12.43
C GLU A 19 -10.75 -2.20 -11.88
N THR A 20 -10.60 -1.72 -10.65
CA THR A 20 -11.50 -0.69 -10.07
C THR A 20 -10.89 0.71 -10.07
N PHE A 21 -9.57 0.81 -10.27
CA PHE A 21 -8.85 2.08 -10.23
C PHE A 21 -8.16 2.36 -11.57
N SER A 22 -8.52 3.49 -12.19
CA SER A 22 -7.83 4.02 -13.36
C SER A 22 -6.85 5.09 -12.92
N LEU A 23 -5.57 4.90 -13.24
CA LEU A 23 -4.56 5.95 -13.15
C LEU A 23 -4.56 6.72 -14.46
N ILE A 24 -4.86 8.01 -14.41
CA ILE A 24 -4.95 8.87 -15.59
C ILE A 24 -3.72 9.77 -15.61
N TRP A 25 -2.89 9.62 -16.64
CA TRP A 25 -1.78 10.53 -16.94
C TRP A 25 -2.18 11.41 -18.13
N LEU A 26 -2.18 12.72 -17.93
CA LEU A 26 -2.42 13.73 -18.97
C LEU A 26 -1.16 14.57 -19.13
N ASP A 27 -0.52 14.48 -20.30
CA ASP A 27 0.63 15.29 -20.68
C ASP A 27 0.50 15.68 -22.16
N ASP A 28 0.93 16.90 -22.49
CA ASP A 28 0.94 17.48 -23.84
C ASP A 28 1.96 16.75 -24.76
N LYS A 29 2.88 15.96 -24.18
CA LYS A 29 3.99 15.31 -24.90
C LYS A 29 4.12 13.79 -24.70
N THR A 30 3.11 13.10 -24.17
CA THR A 30 3.19 11.64 -23.95
C THR A 30 3.65 10.91 -25.22
N ASN A 31 4.77 10.19 -25.14
CA ASN A 31 5.45 9.35 -26.16
C ASN A 31 6.63 9.98 -26.92
N SER A 32 7.48 10.81 -26.29
CA SER A 32 8.61 11.42 -27.03
C SER A 32 10.01 11.05 -26.55
N ASN A 33 10.20 10.32 -25.45
CA ASN A 33 11.52 9.86 -25.01
C ASN A 33 11.47 8.60 -24.12
N GLU A 34 12.62 7.95 -23.92
CA GLU A 34 12.76 6.74 -23.07
C GLU A 34 12.41 7.00 -21.58
N GLU A 35 12.44 8.24 -21.13
CA GLU A 35 12.08 8.60 -19.76
C GLU A 35 10.57 8.46 -19.52
N ASP A 36 9.76 8.83 -20.51
CA ASP A 36 8.30 8.69 -20.49
C ASP A 36 7.87 7.21 -20.45
N GLU A 37 8.55 6.33 -21.20
CA GLU A 37 8.27 4.89 -21.21
C GLU A 37 8.59 4.23 -19.85
N ASN A 38 9.68 4.63 -19.22
CA ASN A 38 10.05 4.15 -17.89
C ASN A 38 9.02 4.62 -16.84
N LEU A 39 8.58 5.88 -16.93
CA LEU A 39 7.55 6.40 -16.03
C LEU A 39 6.22 5.68 -16.22
N GLU A 40 5.77 5.43 -17.45
CA GLU A 40 4.55 4.66 -17.70
C GLU A 40 4.62 3.26 -17.07
N LYS A 41 5.75 2.57 -17.25
CA LYS A 41 5.97 1.24 -16.70
C LYS A 41 5.91 1.24 -15.17
N ASP A 42 6.51 2.23 -14.53
CA ASP A 42 6.46 2.40 -13.07
C ASP A 42 5.03 2.66 -12.59
N LEU A 43 4.29 3.51 -13.29
CA LEU A 43 2.89 3.81 -13.00
C LEU A 43 1.99 2.56 -13.12
N ARG A 44 2.20 1.74 -14.16
CA ARG A 44 1.50 0.46 -14.32
C ARG A 44 1.88 -0.55 -13.24
N ASN A 45 3.15 -0.61 -12.86
CA ASN A 45 3.62 -1.46 -11.77
C ASN A 45 2.95 -1.08 -10.44
N ILE A 46 2.79 0.22 -10.15
CA ILE A 46 2.10 0.68 -8.94
C ILE A 46 0.66 0.15 -8.87
N ILE A 47 -0.09 0.18 -9.99
CA ILE A 47 -1.46 -0.37 -10.04
C ILE A 47 -1.44 -1.90 -9.85
N ASN A 48 -0.50 -2.58 -10.52
CA ASN A 48 -0.41 -4.05 -10.50
C ASN A 48 0.09 -4.63 -9.18
N HIS A 49 0.81 -3.85 -8.36
CA HIS A 49 1.39 -4.31 -7.09
C HIS A 49 0.53 -3.96 -5.88
N LEU A 50 -0.79 -3.80 -6.05
CA LEU A 50 -1.70 -3.67 -4.93
C LEU A 50 -1.68 -4.94 -4.07
N ILE A 51 -1.20 -4.82 -2.84
CA ILE A 51 -1.17 -5.91 -1.86
C ILE A 51 -2.05 -5.50 -0.69
N THR A 52 -2.90 -6.43 -0.25
CA THR A 52 -3.80 -6.21 0.89
C THR A 52 -3.39 -7.05 2.09
N PHE A 53 -3.62 -6.51 3.28
CA PHE A 53 -3.32 -7.17 4.54
C PHE A 53 -4.56 -7.07 5.44
N GLN A 54 -4.86 -8.16 6.15
CA GLN A 54 -5.92 -8.19 7.16
C GLN A 54 -5.36 -8.10 8.59
N ASN A 55 -4.04 -8.23 8.75
CA ASN A 55 -3.36 -8.23 10.04
C ASN A 55 -2.31 -7.10 10.05
N GLU A 56 -2.30 -6.31 11.14
CA GLU A 56 -1.41 -5.16 11.31
C GLU A 56 0.06 -5.58 11.35
N GLU A 57 0.37 -6.68 12.04
CA GLU A 57 1.74 -7.13 12.27
C GLU A 57 2.38 -7.65 10.98
N THR A 58 1.65 -8.43 10.17
CA THR A 58 2.18 -8.89 8.88
C THR A 58 2.36 -7.74 7.89
N CYS A 59 1.48 -6.73 7.91
CA CYS A 59 1.64 -5.50 7.15
C CYS A 59 2.90 -4.73 7.58
N GLN A 60 3.08 -4.53 8.89
CA GLN A 60 4.24 -3.84 9.44
C GLN A 60 5.56 -4.55 9.06
N GLN A 61 5.63 -5.87 9.27
CA GLN A 61 6.81 -6.67 8.93
C GLN A 61 7.12 -6.64 7.44
N TYR A 62 6.10 -6.60 6.57
CA TYR A 62 6.31 -6.48 5.14
C TYR A 62 6.97 -5.14 4.79
N ILE A 63 6.50 -4.03 5.37
CA ILE A 63 7.05 -2.68 5.15
C ILE A 63 8.49 -2.58 5.66
N GLU A 64 8.76 -3.09 6.85
CA GLU A 64 10.09 -3.03 7.48
C GLU A 64 11.15 -3.84 6.72
N LYS A 65 10.75 -4.91 6.03
CA LYS A 65 11.66 -5.76 5.23
C LYS A 65 11.95 -5.21 3.84
N ARG A 66 11.28 -4.13 3.41
CA ARG A 66 11.50 -3.53 2.10
C ARG A 66 12.79 -2.69 2.07
N PRO A 67 13.53 -2.67 0.95
CA PRO A 67 14.65 -1.77 0.75
C PRO A 67 14.29 -0.31 1.02
N GLU A 68 15.24 0.49 1.50
CA GLU A 68 15.01 1.91 1.80
C GLU A 68 14.75 2.76 0.55
N GLU A 69 15.14 2.26 -0.62
CA GLU A 69 14.96 2.89 -1.92
C GLU A 69 13.53 2.75 -2.46
N ASP A 70 12.78 1.78 -1.94
CA ASP A 70 11.39 1.56 -2.33
C ASP A 70 10.52 2.77 -1.96
N ARG A 71 9.44 2.99 -2.72
CA ARG A 71 8.47 4.06 -2.43
C ARG A 71 7.09 3.48 -2.21
N LEU A 72 6.83 3.09 -0.96
CA LEU A 72 5.57 2.49 -0.55
C LEU A 72 4.52 3.57 -0.28
N ILE A 73 3.35 3.38 -0.87
CA ILE A 73 2.14 4.15 -0.55
C ILE A 73 1.21 3.21 0.20
N LEU A 74 0.86 3.59 1.43
CA LEU A 74 -0.01 2.79 2.27
C LEU A 74 -1.39 3.41 2.36
N ILE A 75 -2.44 2.64 2.14
CA ILE A 75 -3.82 3.03 2.44
C ILE A 75 -4.27 2.19 3.64
N ILE A 76 -4.70 2.84 4.72
CA ILE A 76 -5.15 2.16 5.94
C ILE A 76 -6.53 2.60 6.36
N ASN A 77 -7.27 1.68 6.98
CA ASN A 77 -8.45 2.07 7.74
C ASN A 77 -8.02 2.80 9.01
N ASP A 78 -8.81 3.80 9.37
CA ASP A 78 -8.63 4.62 10.57
C ASP A 78 -8.37 3.83 11.87
N SER A 79 -8.97 2.64 12.01
CA SER A 79 -8.79 1.76 13.18
C SER A 79 -7.34 1.33 13.43
N PHE A 80 -6.51 1.26 12.38
CA PHE A 80 -5.09 0.89 12.48
C PHE A 80 -4.16 2.11 12.53
N SER A 81 -4.70 3.32 12.36
CA SER A 81 -3.89 4.53 12.19
C SER A 81 -3.09 4.88 13.42
N HIS A 82 -3.71 4.81 14.61
CA HIS A 82 -3.06 5.19 15.85
C HIS A 82 -1.99 4.20 16.32
N THR A 83 -2.04 2.95 15.86
CA THR A 83 -1.12 1.88 16.25
C THR A 83 0.02 1.71 15.24
N LEU A 84 -0.30 1.64 13.95
CA LEU A 84 0.67 1.34 12.90
C LEU A 84 1.48 2.57 12.49
N VAL A 85 0.83 3.72 12.28
CA VAL A 85 1.50 4.93 11.75
C VAL A 85 2.68 5.39 12.59
N PRO A 86 2.59 5.47 13.94
CA PRO A 86 3.73 5.88 14.76
C PRO A 86 4.96 4.96 14.62
N ARG A 87 4.77 3.69 14.22
CA ARG A 87 5.87 2.73 14.06
C ARG A 87 6.58 2.87 12.72
N ILE A 88 5.83 3.16 11.65
CA ILE A 88 6.35 3.09 10.29
C ILE A 88 6.58 4.45 9.63
N HIS A 89 6.01 5.55 10.14
CA HIS A 89 6.03 6.82 9.41
C HIS A 89 7.44 7.40 9.19
N GLN A 90 8.40 7.05 10.06
CA GLN A 90 9.78 7.49 9.95
C GLN A 90 10.58 6.68 8.92
N LEU A 91 10.10 5.48 8.55
CA LEU A 91 10.78 4.62 7.58
C LEU A 91 10.89 5.34 6.23
N ARG A 92 12.10 5.34 5.66
CA ARG A 92 12.41 6.07 4.42
C ARG A 92 11.59 5.54 3.25
N GLN A 93 11.40 4.23 3.21
CA GLN A 93 10.63 3.53 2.19
C GLN A 93 9.13 3.82 2.24
N VAL A 94 8.63 4.36 3.35
CA VAL A 94 7.23 4.84 3.42
C VAL A 94 7.19 6.26 2.85
N TYR A 95 6.59 6.40 1.67
CA TYR A 95 6.48 7.68 0.96
C TYR A 95 5.24 8.47 1.41
N ALA A 96 4.08 7.80 1.46
CA ALA A 96 2.82 8.41 1.86
C ALA A 96 1.91 7.40 2.56
N ILE A 97 1.10 7.89 3.50
CA ILE A 97 0.08 7.11 4.20
C ILE A 97 -1.26 7.83 4.02
N TYR A 98 -2.23 7.16 3.42
CA TYR A 98 -3.60 7.63 3.27
C TYR A 98 -4.49 6.90 4.29
N ILE A 99 -5.15 7.66 5.15
CA ILE A 99 -6.09 7.09 6.11
C ILE A 99 -7.49 7.22 5.52
N HIS A 100 -8.06 6.07 5.15
CA HIS A 100 -9.45 5.95 4.80
C HIS A 100 -10.30 6.10 6.06
N CYS A 101 -10.98 7.23 6.17
CA CYS A 101 -11.65 7.65 7.39
C CYS A 101 -13.08 8.11 7.12
N LYS A 102 -14.07 7.40 7.65
CA LYS A 102 -15.49 7.76 7.51
C LYS A 102 -15.91 8.98 8.35
N ASN A 103 -15.11 9.37 9.35
CA ASN A 103 -15.43 10.48 10.25
C ASN A 103 -14.18 11.31 10.59
N ILE A 104 -14.08 12.48 9.98
CA ILE A 104 -12.91 13.37 9.99
C ILE A 104 -12.84 14.22 11.28
N LEU A 105 -13.95 14.32 12.03
CA LEU A 105 -14.07 15.24 13.16
C LEU A 105 -13.02 14.94 14.25
N GLY A 106 -12.21 15.95 14.58
CA GLY A 106 -11.24 15.92 15.68
C GLY A 106 -9.90 15.25 15.37
N LYS A 107 -9.69 14.73 14.16
CA LYS A 107 -8.47 13.97 13.79
C LYS A 107 -7.36 14.82 13.19
N GLU A 108 -7.68 16.03 12.74
CA GLU A 108 -6.73 16.95 12.10
C GLU A 108 -5.48 17.17 12.95
N ARG A 109 -5.63 17.39 14.26
CA ARG A 109 -4.50 17.61 15.18
C ARG A 109 -3.56 16.42 15.31
N TRP A 110 -4.05 15.19 15.14
CA TRP A 110 -3.20 14.01 15.17
C TRP A 110 -2.45 13.85 13.85
N ILE A 111 -3.14 14.06 12.73
CA ILE A 111 -2.58 13.92 11.38
C ILE A 111 -1.48 14.95 11.12
N THR A 112 -1.65 16.20 11.58
CA THR A 112 -0.63 17.24 11.43
C THR A 112 0.70 16.92 12.11
N LYS A 113 0.75 15.90 12.99
CA LYS A 113 2.01 15.44 13.61
C LYS A 113 2.85 14.60 12.64
N PHE A 114 2.28 14.13 11.54
CA PHE A 114 2.92 13.20 10.61
C PHE A 114 2.92 13.80 9.20
N THR A 115 4.10 14.19 8.72
CA THR A 115 4.27 14.88 7.41
C THR A 115 3.86 14.04 6.19
N LYS A 116 3.86 12.71 6.33
CA LYS A 116 3.54 11.76 5.25
C LYS A 116 2.07 11.31 5.26
N VAL A 117 1.28 11.71 6.25
CA VAL A 117 -0.09 11.21 6.45
C VAL A 117 -1.10 12.17 5.84
N LYS A 118 -2.07 11.63 5.10
CA LYS A 118 -3.18 12.36 4.48
C LYS A 118 -4.50 11.64 4.73
N LEU A 119 -5.60 12.37 4.71
CA LEU A 119 -6.96 11.80 4.73
C LEU A 119 -7.42 11.49 3.30
N LEU A 120 -8.15 10.38 3.16
CA LEU A 120 -8.84 9.99 1.94
C LEU A 120 -10.33 9.85 2.21
#